data_AF-A0AAX0VR51-F1
#
_entry.id   AF-A0AAX0VR51-F1
#
_cell.length_a   1.000
_cell.length_b   1.000
_cell.length_c   1.000
_cell.angle_alpha   90.00
_cell.angle_beta   90.00
_cell.angle_gamma   90.00
#
_symmetry.space_group_name_H-M   'P 1'
#
loop_
_entity.id
_entity.type
_entity.pdbx_description
1 polymer ?
#
loop_
_entity_poly.entity_id
_entity_poly.type
_entity_poly.pdbx_seq_one_letter_code
_entity_poly.pdbx_strand_id
1 'polypeptide(L)' 'MSLQVVADDGVFAMTLGEDNGEDYIVRSYLGDGDSGKVVDILGDAIDASAVCTNFETVVDIFRMLFEKGCVPRNLMA' A
#
# COMPACT_ATOMS: atom_id res chain seq x y z
N MET A 1 4.59 12.44 6.10
CA MET A 1 3.92 11.30 5.45
C MET A 1 4.75 10.84 4.26
N SER A 2 4.88 9.52 4.06
CA SER A 2 5.66 8.92 2.98
C SER A 2 4.92 7.71 2.43
N LEU A 3 4.70 7.65 1.12
CA LEU A 3 4.20 6.47 0.42
C LEU A 3 5.39 5.72 -0.18
N GLN A 4 5.49 4.43 0.15
CA GLN A 4 6.47 3.53 -0.41
C GLN A 4 5.74 2.44 -1.22
N VAL A 5 6.31 2.10 -2.37
CA VAL A 5 5.80 1.03 -3.24
C VAL A 5 6.95 0.10 -3.58
N VAL A 6 6.76 -1.20 -3.33
CA VAL A 6 7.63 -2.27 -3.80
C VAL A 6 6.90 -2.98 -4.94
N ALA A 7 7.56 -3.14 -6.08
CA ALA A 7 6.95 -3.67 -7.28
C ALA A 7 7.78 -4.84 -7.83
N ASP A 8 7.11 -5.94 -8.17
CA ASP A 8 7.70 -7.09 -8.84
C ASP A 8 6.65 -7.75 -9.74
N ASP A 9 7.00 -8.05 -10.99
CA ASP A 9 6.14 -8.74 -11.97
C ASP A 9 4.65 -8.31 -12.01
N GLY A 10 4.37 -7.00 -11.95
CA GLY A 10 3.00 -6.46 -11.99
C GLY A 10 2.23 -6.55 -10.67
N VAL A 11 2.92 -6.92 -9.59
CA VAL A 11 2.43 -6.99 -8.22
C VAL A 11 3.04 -5.86 -7.41
N PHE A 12 2.22 -5.19 -6.60
CA PHE A 12 2.62 -4.00 -5.85
C PHE A 12 2.24 -4.15 -4.36
N ALA A 13 3.24 -4.04 -3.48
CA ALA A 13 3.03 -3.80 -2.06
C ALA A 13 3.17 -2.30 -1.78
N MET A 14 2.18 -1.70 -1.11
CA MET A 14 2.18 -0.27 -0.82
C MET A 14 2.01 -0.03 0.67
N THR A 15 2.87 0.83 1.23
CA THR A 15 2.81 1.26 2.62
C THR A 15 2.81 2.78 2.70
N LEU A 16 2.00 3.31 3.61
CA LEU A 16 1.89 4.73 3.89
C LEU A 16 2.27 4.98 5.34
N GLY A 17 3.42 5.62 5.52
CA GLY A 17 3.91 6.06 6.81
C GLY A 17 3.43 7.46 7.16
N GLU A 18 2.84 7.63 8.33
CA GLU A 18 2.25 8.88 8.84
C GLU A 18 2.71 9.15 10.28
N ASP A 19 3.27 10.33 10.51
CA ASP A 19 3.55 10.83 11.85
C ASP A 19 2.31 11.56 12.37
N ASN A 20 1.72 11.07 13.47
CA ASN A 20 0.54 11.68 14.08
C ASN A 20 0.88 12.66 15.22
N GLY A 21 2.17 12.93 15.45
CA GLY A 21 2.69 13.77 16.53
C GLY A 21 3.01 13.01 17.83
N GLU A 22 2.59 11.76 17.95
CA GLU A 22 2.89 10.86 19.09
C GLU A 22 3.68 9.62 18.65
N ASP A 23 3.35 9.05 17.49
CA ASP A 23 3.94 7.84 16.93
C ASP A 23 3.95 7.87 15.39
N TYR A 24 4.75 6.99 14.78
CA TYR A 24 4.80 6.77 13.35
C TYR A 24 3.96 5.55 12.96
N ILE A 25 2.80 5.81 12.36
CA ILE A 25 1.85 4.78 11.93
C ILE A 25 2.18 4.35 10.51
N VAL A 26 2.24 3.04 10.26
CA VAL A 26 2.35 2.47 8.93
C VAL A 26 1.04 1.80 8.55
N ARG A 27 0.43 2.27 7.46
CA ARG A 27 -0.79 1.69 6.87
C ARG A 27 -0.45 0.90 5.63
N SER A 28 -0.99 -0.29 5.46
CA SER A 28 -0.81 -1.12 4.27
C SER A 28 -2.00 -0.98 3.33
N TYR A 29 -1.79 -1.19 2.04
CA TYR A 29 -2.89 -1.25 1.08
C TYR A 29 -3.93 -2.31 1.48
N LEU A 30 -5.20 -2.01 1.21
CA LEU A 30 -6.31 -2.94 1.34
C LEU A 30 -6.74 -3.40 -0.06
N GLY A 31 -6.28 -4.57 -0.45
CA GLY A 31 -6.62 -5.23 -1.70
C GLY A 31 -7.72 -6.27 -1.55
N ASP A 32 -8.14 -6.81 -2.69
CA ASP A 32 -9.20 -7.84 -2.76
C ASP A 32 -8.65 -9.28 -2.70
N GLY A 33 -7.37 -9.44 -2.35
CA GLY A 33 -6.73 -10.75 -2.25
C GLY A 33 -7.20 -11.54 -1.02
N ASP A 34 -7.12 -12.87 -1.11
CA ASP A 34 -7.50 -13.75 0.00
C ASP A 34 -6.52 -13.63 1.17
N SER A 35 -7.01 -13.16 2.32
CA SER A 35 -6.25 -13.13 3.57
C SER A 35 -5.70 -14.52 3.94
N GLY A 36 -4.47 -14.55 4.46
CA GLY A 36 -3.77 -15.76 4.89
C GLY A 36 -3.03 -16.47 3.75
N LYS A 37 -3.13 -16.00 2.51
CA LYS A 37 -2.23 -16.38 1.42
C LYS A 37 -1.07 -15.40 1.36
N VAL A 38 0.11 -15.91 1.00
CA VAL A 38 1.33 -15.11 0.88
C VAL A 38 1.70 -14.97 -0.59
N VAL A 39 2.11 -13.77 -0.97
CA VAL A 39 2.73 -13.44 -2.25
C VAL A 39 4.16 -13.02 -1.96
N ASP A 40 5.11 -13.62 -2.67
CA ASP A 40 6.51 -13.20 -2.64
C ASP A 40 6.68 -11.96 -3.53
N ILE A 41 7.24 -10.90 -2.98
CA ILE A 41 7.61 -9.70 -3.72
C ILE A 41 9.07 -9.40 -3.37
N LEU A 42 9.99 -9.68 -4.30
CA LEU A 42 11.43 -9.50 -4.10
C LEU A 42 11.99 -10.19 -2.84
N GLY A 43 11.44 -11.35 -2.46
CA GLY A 43 11.84 -12.11 -1.27
C GLY A 43 11.12 -11.71 0.02
N ASP A 44 10.23 -10.70 -0.02
CA ASP A 44 9.35 -10.37 1.10
C ASP A 44 8.05 -11.16 0.99
N ALA A 45 7.65 -11.78 2.11
CA ALA A 45 6.39 -12.50 2.24
C ALA A 45 5.26 -11.53 2.62
N ILE A 46 4.47 -11.10 1.63
CA ILE A 46 3.36 -10.16 1.81
C ILE A 46 2.03 -10.91 1.80
N ASP A 47 1.11 -10.58 2.72
CA ASP A 47 -0.24 -11.14 2.67
C ASP A 47 -0.97 -10.69 1.40
N ALA A 48 -1.61 -11.60 0.69
CA ALA A 48 -2.28 -11.31 -0.57
C ALA A 48 -3.37 -10.24 -0.45
N SER A 49 -3.99 -10.07 0.73
CA SER A 49 -4.94 -8.98 0.99
C SER A 49 -4.30 -7.60 1.05
N ALA A 50 -2.97 -7.51 1.16
CA ALA A 50 -2.21 -6.26 1.12
C ALA A 50 -1.56 -5.96 -0.24
N VAL A 51 -1.87 -6.78 -1.24
CA VAL A 51 -1.25 -6.74 -2.57
C VAL A 51 -2.19 -6.07 -3.58
N CYS A 52 -1.65 -5.14 -4.36
CA CYS A 52 -2.32 -4.56 -5.52
C CYS A 52 -1.76 -5.17 -6.81
N THR A 53 -2.63 -5.46 -7.78
CA THR A 53 -2.24 -5.94 -9.12
C THR A 53 -2.68 -4.97 -10.23
N ASN A 54 -3.31 -3.85 -9.86
CA ASN A 54 -3.77 -2.84 -10.80
C ASN A 54 -2.88 -1.60 -10.72
N PHE A 55 -2.08 -1.38 -11.77
CA PHE A 55 -1.18 -0.23 -11.84
C PHE A 55 -1.90 1.13 -11.76
N GLU A 56 -3.10 1.26 -12.33
CA GLU A 56 -3.86 2.51 -12.27
C GLU A 56 -4.25 2.85 -10.83
N THR A 57 -4.53 1.85 -10.00
CA THR A 57 -4.79 2.06 -8.57
C THR A 57 -3.57 2.61 -7.84
N VAL A 58 -2.36 2.13 -8.18
CA VAL A 58 -1.10 2.65 -7.63
C VAL A 58 -0.94 4.13 -7.99
N VAL A 59 -1.15 4.49 -9.27
CA VAL A 59 -1.06 5.87 -9.77
C VAL A 59 -2.07 6.78 -9.07
N ASP A 60 -3.31 6.32 -8.89
CA ASP A 60 -4.36 7.09 -8.22
C ASP A 60 -4.04 7.35 -6.74
N ILE A 61 -3.45 6.38 -6.03
CA ILE A 61 -2.99 6.57 -4.65
C ILE A 61 -1.86 7.61 -4.58
N PHE A 62 -0.90 7.56 -5.50
CA PHE A 62 0.13 8.59 -5.61
C PHE A 62 -0.46 9.98 -5.84
N ARG A 63 -1.44 10.11 -6.76
CA ARG A 63 -2.12 11.38 -7.03
C ARG A 63 -2.88 11.88 -5.80
N MET A 64 -3.61 11.02 -5.10
CA MET A 64 -4.31 11.39 -3.87
C MET A 64 -3.35 11.96 -2.83
N LEU A 65 -2.23 11.28 -2.61
CA LEU A 65 -1.20 11.77 -1.70
C LEU A 65 -0.62 13.12 -2.16
N PHE A 66 -0.23 13.23 -3.43
CA PHE A 66 0.45 14.42 -3.95
C PHE A 66 -0.46 15.65 -4.02
N GLU A 67 -1.70 15.48 -4.48
CA GLU A 67 -2.63 16.57 -4.73
C GLU A 67 -3.40 16.97 -3.47
N LYS A 68 -3.79 15.99 -2.63
CA LYS A 68 -4.65 16.22 -1.46
C LYS A 68 -3.91 16.15 -0.14
N GLY A 69 -2.68 15.63 -0.14
CA GLY A 69 -1.91 15.44 1.08
C GLY A 69 -2.49 14.36 2.01
N CYS A 70 -3.31 13.44 1.51
CA CYS A 70 -3.84 12.32 2.30
C CYS A 70 -4.26 11.13 1.43
N VAL A 71 -4.28 9.93 2.03
CA VAL A 71 -4.86 8.72 1.42
C VAL A 71 -5.98 8.17 2.32
N PRO A 72 -7.18 7.91 1.78
CA PRO A 72 -8.31 7.37 2.52
C PRO A 72 -8.02 6.08 3.30
N ARG A 73 -8.64 5.93 4.48
CA ARG A 73 -8.46 4.75 5.34
C ARG A 73 -9.06 3.46 4.78
N ASN A 74 -10.02 3.56 3.87
CA ASN A 74 -10.59 2.41 3.19
C ASN A 74 -9.70 1.86 2.06
N LEU A 75 -8.65 2.60 1.68
CA LEU A 75 -7.63 2.13 0.74
C LEU A 75 -6.37 1.66 1.45
N MET A 76 -6.08 2.21 2.64
CA MET A 76 -4.92 1.83 3.43
C MET A 76 -5.22 1.86 4.93
N ALA A 77 -4.95 0.76 5.63
CA ALA A 77 -5.19 0.61 7.08
C ALA A 77 -3.97 0.11 7.85
#